data_AF-A0AA38GUP3-F1
#
_entry.id   AF-A0AA38GUP3-F1
#
_cell.length_a   1.000
_cell.length_b   1.000
_cell.length_c   1.000
_cell.angle_alpha   90.00
_cell.angle_beta   90.00
_cell.angle_gamma   90.00
#
_symmetry.space_group_name_H-M   'P 1'
#
loop_
_entity.id
_entity.type
_entity.pdbx_description
1 polymer ?
#
loop_
_entity_poly.entity_id
_entity_poly.type
_entity_poly.pdbx_seq_one_letter_code
_entity_poly.pdbx_strand_id
1 'polypeptide(L)' 'EPNQCQWIVAKHVLRYVQGTFDYGLEYKKTDQFFFQGYVDSDHAGSVDDRKSTTGYIFHLGSRPISWISKK' A
#
# COMPACT_ATOMS: atom_id res chain seq x y z
N GLU A 1 2.00 -1.34 -26.45
CA GLU A 1 2.66 -2.55 -25.92
C GLU A 1 3.51 -2.19 -24.72
N PRO A 2 3.72 -3.09 -23.74
CA PRO A 2 4.50 -2.76 -22.57
C PRO A 2 5.98 -2.54 -22.94
N ASN A 3 6.53 -1.40 -22.55
CA ASN A 3 7.95 -1.11 -22.75
C ASN A 3 8.81 -1.88 -21.72
N GLN A 4 10.13 -1.88 -21.92
CA GLN A 4 11.07 -2.61 -21.06
C GLN A 4 10.96 -2.20 -19.58
N CYS A 5 10.72 -0.92 -19.29
CA CYS A 5 10.54 -0.43 -17.92
C CYS A 5 9.29 -1.03 -17.26
N GLN A 6 8.16 -1.09 -17.98
CA GLN A 6 6.92 -1.70 -17.49
C GLN A 6 7.12 -3.19 -17.18
N TRP A 7 7.90 -3.92 -18.00
CA TRP A 7 8.25 -5.31 -17.72
C TRP A 7 9.14 -5.49 -16.48
N ILE A 8 10.06 -4.56 -16.23
CA ILE A 8 10.91 -4.59 -15.03
C ILE A 8 10.06 -4.42 -13.77
N VAL A 9 9.15 -3.44 -13.77
CA VAL A 9 8.23 -3.20 -12.64
C VAL A 9 7.33 -4.40 -12.40
N ALA A 10 6.74 -4.98 -13.46
CA ALA A 10 5.88 -6.16 -13.34
C ALA A 10 6.63 -7.36 -12.74
N LYS A 11 7.86 -7.63 -13.21
CA LYS A 11 8.70 -8.70 -12.66
C LYS A 11 9.07 -8.45 -11.20
N HIS A 12 9.33 -7.20 -10.82
CA HIS A 12 9.61 -6.84 -9.43
C HIS A 12 8.44 -7.17 -8.51
N VAL A 13 7.21 -6.79 -8.89
CA VAL A 13 5.99 -7.11 -8.14
C VAL A 13 5.82 -8.62 -7.98
N LEU A 14 5.98 -9.39 -9.06
CA LEU A 14 5.83 -10.86 -9.00
C LEU A 14 6.90 -11.51 -8.11
N ARG A 15 8.14 -11.05 -8.17
CA ARG A 15 9.22 -11.54 -7.30
C ARG A 15 8.97 -11.20 -5.82
N TYR A 16 8.45 -10.00 -5.54
CA TYR A 16 8.05 -9.63 -4.19
C TYR A 16 6.98 -10.58 -3.67
N VAL A 17 5.89 -10.78 -4.42
CA VAL A 17 4.80 -11.70 -4.06
C VAL A 17 5.32 -13.12 -3.82
N GLN A 18 6.21 -13.62 -4.68
CA GLN A 18 6.81 -14.94 -4.50
C GLN A 18 7.70 -15.02 -3.26
N GLY A 19 8.52 -13.99 -3.00
CA GLY A 19 9.47 -13.96 -1.88
C GLY A 19 8.82 -13.70 -0.52
N THR A 20 7.62 -13.12 -0.49
CA THR A 20 6.86 -12.83 0.74
C THR A 20 5.59 -13.66 0.84
N PHE A 21 5.52 -14.83 0.19
CA PHE A 21 4.32 -15.66 0.18
C PHE A 21 3.91 -16.09 1.60
N ASP A 22 4.88 -16.37 2.46
CA ASP A 22 4.65 -16.79 3.85
C ASP A 22 4.50 -15.61 4.82
N TYR A 23 4.52 -14.36 4.34
CA TYR A 23 4.43 -13.18 5.19
C TYR A 23 2.96 -12.85 5.41
N GLY A 24 2.63 -12.45 6.65
CA GLY A 24 1.27 -12.07 7.01
C GLY A 24 1.24 -11.12 8.20
N LEU A 25 0.08 -10.53 8.43
CA LEU A 25 -0.17 -9.71 9.61
C LEU A 25 -0.60 -10.60 10.77
N GLU A 26 0.16 -10.57 11.87
CA GLU A 26 -0.17 -11.31 13.09
C GLU A 26 -0.93 -10.41 14.07
N TYR A 27 -2.19 -10.76 14.36
CA TYR A 27 -3.02 -10.07 15.34
C TYR A 27 -3.04 -10.86 16.65
N LYS A 28 -2.58 -10.22 17.72
CA LYS A 28 -2.66 -10.74 19.09
C LYS A 28 -3.65 -9.92 19.89
N LYS A 29 -4.34 -10.58 20.82
CA LYS A 29 -5.14 -9.88 21.82
C LYS A 29 -4.22 -8.91 22.58
N THR A 30 -4.63 -7.66 22.67
CA THR A 30 -3.95 -6.59 23.40
C THR A 30 -5.02 -5.82 24.16
N ASP A 31 -4.69 -5.23 25.30
CA ASP A 31 -5.65 -4.38 26.02
C ASP A 31 -5.65 -2.94 25.49
N GLN A 32 -4.69 -2.60 24.62
CA GLN A 32 -4.56 -1.30 23.97
C GLN A 32 -5.20 -1.30 22.58
N PHE A 33 -6.48 -0.94 22.55
CA PHE A 33 -7.25 -0.76 21.32
C PHE A 33 -7.60 0.72 21.12
N PHE A 34 -6.74 1.44 20.41
CA PHE A 34 -7.07 2.77 19.90
C PHE A 34 -7.26 2.69 18.38
N PHE A 35 -8.28 3.39 17.87
CA PHE A 35 -8.51 3.52 16.45
C PHE A 35 -7.81 4.79 15.95
N GLN A 36 -6.91 4.64 14.98
CA GLN A 36 -6.18 5.76 14.39
C GLN A 36 -6.23 5.66 12.87
N GLY A 37 -6.44 6.78 12.19
CA GLY A 37 -6.46 6.85 10.74
C GLY A 37 -5.49 7.92 10.24
N TYR A 38 -4.81 7.62 9.15
CA TYR A 38 -3.96 8.54 8.42
C TYR A 38 -4.47 8.63 6.98
N VAL A 39 -4.48 9.85 6.44
CA VAL A 39 -4.88 10.13 5.05
C VAL A 39 -3.80 11.01 4.44
N ASP A 40 -3.41 10.69 3.22
CA ASP A 40 -2.46 11.47 2.44
C ASP A 40 -2.98 11.67 1.02
N SER A 41 -2.60 12.79 0.42
CA SER A 41 -2.89 13.07 -0.98
C SER A 41 -1.72 13.81 -1.62
N ASP A 42 -1.20 13.26 -2.71
CA ASP A 42 -0.30 14.01 -3.58
C ASP A 42 -1.10 14.82 -4.59
N HIS A 43 -0.65 16.04 -4.91
CA HIS A 43 -1.25 16.84 -5.98
C HIS A 43 -0.39 16.79 -7.23
N ALA A 44 -0.98 16.31 -8.33
CA ALA A 44 -0.32 16.17 -9.62
C ALA A 44 1.03 15.42 -9.58
N GLY A 45 1.18 14.46 -8.65
CA GLY A 45 2.41 13.68 -8.47
C GLY A 45 2.71 12.74 -9.64
N SER A 46 1.69 12.41 -10.44
CA SER A 46 1.85 11.62 -11.65
C SER A 46 2.32 12.49 -12.83
N VAL A 47 3.53 12.25 -13.31
CA VAL A 47 4.08 12.96 -14.48
C VAL A 47 3.29 12.65 -15.75
N ASP A 48 2.74 11.44 -15.85
CA ASP A 48 2.05 10.94 -17.04
C ASP A 48 0.67 11.60 -17.26
N ASP A 49 -0.12 11.74 -16.20
CA ASP A 49 -1.52 12.20 -16.30
C ASP A 49 -1.88 13.36 -15.36
N ARG A 50 -0.92 13.83 -14.53
CA ARG A 50 -1.09 14.90 -13.53
C ARG A 50 -2.25 14.66 -12.56
N LYS A 51 -2.70 13.42 -12.42
CA LYS A 51 -3.72 13.05 -11.44
C LYS A 51 -3.10 12.93 -10.05
N SER A 52 -3.91 13.30 -9.07
CA SER A 52 -3.64 13.11 -7.66
C SER A 52 -3.78 11.66 -7.28
N THR A 53 -2.86 11.16 -6.47
CA THR A 53 -2.99 9.91 -5.73
C THR A 53 -3.46 10.26 -4.32
N THR A 54 -4.57 9.68 -3.89
CA THR A 54 -5.04 9.74 -2.51
C THR A 54 -4.92 8.37 -1.87
N GLY A 55 -4.42 8.33 -0.63
CA GLY A 55 -4.29 7.11 0.15
C GLY A 55 -4.82 7.30 1.56
N TYR A 56 -5.22 6.19 2.18
CA TYR A 56 -5.47 6.16 3.62
C TYR A 56 -4.95 4.85 4.21
N ILE A 57 -4.73 4.87 5.52
CA ILE A 57 -4.48 3.68 6.33
C ILE A 57 -5.13 3.86 7.71
N PHE A 58 -5.91 2.87 8.11
CA PHE A 58 -6.55 2.77 9.41
C PHE A 58 -5.91 1.68 10.24
N HIS A 59 -5.57 2.01 11.48
CA HIS A 59 -4.96 1.14 12.47
C HIS A 59 -5.93 0.83 13.60
N LEU A 60 -5.81 -0.38 14.14
CA LEU A 60 -6.35 -0.77 15.43
C LEU A 60 -5.17 -1.13 16.35
N GLY A 61 -4.93 -0.29 17.36
CA GLY A 61 -3.67 -0.29 18.10
C GLY A 61 -2.51 0.04 17.14
N SER A 62 -1.44 -0.76 17.18
CA SER A 62 -0.28 -0.60 16.29
C SER A 62 -0.39 -1.32 14.94
N ARG A 63 -1.56 -1.90 14.61
CA ARG A 63 -1.71 -2.80 13.45
C ARG A 63 -2.69 -2.25 12.41
N PRO A 64 -2.35 -2.29 11.10
CA PRO A 64 -3.22 -1.77 10.05
C PRO A 64 -4.35 -2.73 9.69
N ILE A 65 -5.59 -2.25 9.75
CA ILE A 65 -6.80 -3.05 9.48
C ILE A 65 -7.48 -2.72 8.14
N SER A 66 -7.20 -1.54 7.57
CA SER A 66 -7.74 -1.13 6.28
C SER A 66 -6.83 -0.10 5.65
N TRP A 67 -6.56 -0.21 4.35
CA TRP A 67 -5.76 0.75 3.60
C TRP A 67 -6.22 0.83 2.16
N ILE A 68 -5.98 1.98 1.54
CA ILE A 68 -6.16 2.16 0.09
C ILE A 68 -5.04 3.05 -0.44
N SER A 69 -4.70 2.81 -1.70
CA SER A 69 -4.02 3.79 -2.54
C SER A 69 -4.82 3.90 -3.82
N LYS A 70 -5.31 5.10 -4.13
CA LYS A 70 -6.15 5.38 -5.29
C LYS A 70 -5.51 6.50 -6.09
N LYS A 71 -5.25 6.22 -7.36
CA LYS A 71 -4.86 7.19 -8.38
C LYS A 71 -6.07 7.55 -9.24
#